data_AF-A0A973IXU4-F1
#
_entry.id   AF-A0A973IXU4-F1
#
_cell.length_a   1.000
_cell.length_b   1.000
_cell.length_c   1.000
_cell.angle_alpha   90.00
_cell.angle_beta   90.00
_cell.angle_gamma   90.00
#
_symmetry.space_group_name_H-M   'P 1'
#
loop_
_entity.id
_entity.type
_entity.pdbx_description
1 polymer ?
#
loop_
_entity_poly.entity_id
_entity_poly.type
_entity_poly.pdbx_seq_one_letter_code
_entity_poly.pdbx_strand_id
1 'polypeptide(L)' 'MPREIIKMQIRVTEPIRARAKEVARKHDLTLSELVLTLLAKTGDKELKQLIDKELKERPKPGRPWDK' A
#
# COMPACT_ATOMS: atom_id res chain seq x y z
N MET A 1 -8.76 -10.91 16.40
CA MET A 1 -9.56 -9.69 16.24
C MET A 1 -9.78 -9.47 14.74
N PRO A 2 -11.00 -9.16 14.27
CA PRO A 2 -11.20 -8.77 12.87
C PRO A 2 -10.30 -7.56 12.56
N ARG A 3 -9.63 -7.57 11.41
CA ARG A 3 -8.77 -6.47 11.00
C ARG A 3 -9.63 -5.30 10.58
N GLU A 4 -9.64 -4.23 11.37
CA GLU A 4 -10.25 -2.98 10.95
C GLU A 4 -9.38 -2.34 9.86
N ILE A 5 -9.95 -2.21 8.66
CA ILE A 5 -9.24 -1.61 7.52
C ILE A 5 -9.46 -0.11 7.58
N ILE A 6 -8.39 0.61 7.93
CA ILE A 6 -8.40 2.07 8.04
C ILE A 6 -7.86 2.69 6.75
N LYS A 7 -8.48 3.80 6.31
CA LYS A 7 -8.02 4.56 5.14
C LYS A 7 -6.95 5.58 5.55
N MET A 8 -5.80 5.55 4.89
CA MET A 8 -4.78 6.61 4.97
C MET A 8 -4.94 7.57 3.78
N GLN A 9 -5.17 8.85 4.05
CA GLN A 9 -5.28 9.88 3.01
C GLN A 9 -3.96 10.61 2.81
N ILE A 10 -3.53 10.75 1.55
CA ILE A 10 -2.35 11.51 1.16
C ILE A 10 -2.80 12.64 0.24
N ARG A 11 -2.53 13.89 0.62
CA ARG A 11 -2.82 15.07 -0.21
C ARG A 11 -1.69 15.27 -1.21
N VAL A 12 -2.00 15.18 -2.50
CA VAL A 12 -1.05 15.38 -3.60
C VAL A 12 -1.76 16.04 -4.78
N THR A 13 -1.00 16.63 -5.68
CA THR A 13 -1.54 17.14 -6.96
C THR A 13 -1.85 15.99 -7.92
N GLU A 14 -2.73 16.24 -8.89
CA GLU A 14 -3.10 15.25 -9.91
C GLU A 14 -1.90 14.71 -10.71
N PRO A 15 -0.92 15.53 -11.17
CA PRO A 15 0.25 15.03 -11.88
C PRO A 15 1.07 14.02 -11.06
N ILE A 16 1.22 14.25 -9.75
CA ILE A 16 1.92 13.34 -8.84
C ILE A 16 1.17 12.02 -8.75
N ARG A 17 -0.14 12.06 -8.53
CA ARG A 17 -0.97 10.86 -8.44
C ARG A 17 -0.93 10.05 -9.75
N ALA A 18 -1.04 10.72 -10.89
CA ALA A 18 -0.99 10.08 -12.20
C ALA A 18 0.37 9.38 -12.41
N ARG A 19 1.47 10.10 -12.13
CA ARG A 19 2.82 9.54 -12.28
C ARG A 19 3.08 8.38 -11.31
N ALA A 20 2.64 8.48 -10.06
CA ALA A 20 2.79 7.42 -9.07
C ALA A 20 2.05 6.14 -9.47
N LYS A 21 0.85 6.26 -10.09
CA LYS A 21 0.14 5.10 -10.64
C LYS A 21 0.91 4.41 -11.76
N GLU A 22 1.50 5.18 -12.66
CA GLU A 22 2.32 4.63 -13.75
C GLU A 22 3.59 3.94 -13.23
N VAL A 23 4.23 4.50 -12.20
CA VAL A 23 5.36 3.83 -11.53
C VAL A 23 4.91 2.53 -10.87
N ALA A 24 3.79 2.52 -10.16
CA ALA A 24 3.28 1.31 -9.51
C ALA A 24 3.01 0.19 -10.54
N ARG A 25 2.37 0.53 -11.67
CA ARG A 25 2.11 -0.41 -12.78
C ARG A 25 3.38 -1.02 -13.35
N LYS A 26 4.46 -0.24 -13.52
CA LYS A 26 5.76 -0.75 -14.01
C LYS A 26 6.40 -1.79 -13.09
N HIS A 27 5.99 -1.83 -11.83
CA HIS A 27 6.47 -2.78 -10.84
C HIS A 27 5.45 -3.88 -10.52
N ASP A 28 4.38 -4.00 -11.30
CA ASP A 28 3.25 -4.92 -11.05
C ASP A 28 2.61 -4.72 -9.66
N LEU A 29 2.61 -3.48 -9.17
CA LEU A 29 2.05 -3.10 -7.87
C LEU A 29 0.82 -2.21 -8.05
N THR A 30 -0.10 -2.29 -7.08
CA THR A 30 -1.08 -1.25 -6.83
C THR A 30 -0.41 -0.02 -6.23
N LEU A 31 -1.06 1.15 -6.35
CA LEU A 31 -0.54 2.40 -5.75
C LEU A 31 -0.33 2.25 -4.23
N SER A 32 -1.21 1.53 -3.54
CA SER A 32 -1.10 1.28 -2.11
C SER A 32 0.10 0.39 -1.78
N GLU A 33 0.34 -0.68 -2.53
CA GLU A 33 1.49 -1.56 -2.33
C GLU A 33 2.80 -0.83 -2.57
N LEU A 34 2.85 0.03 -3.58
CA LEU A 34 4.01 0.89 -3.82
C LEU A 34 4.30 1.77 -2.59
N VAL A 35 3.29 2.46 -2.07
CA VAL A 35 3.44 3.34 -0.90
C VAL A 35 3.86 2.56 0.33
N LEU A 36 3.24 1.42 0.61
CA LEU A 36 3.60 0.54 1.73
C LEU A 36 5.05 0.05 1.59
N THR A 37 5.45 -0.40 0.41
CA THR A 37 6.82 -0.86 0.14
C THR A 37 7.84 0.27 0.36
N LEU A 38 7.49 1.52 0.03
CA LEU A 38 8.33 2.68 0.30
C LEU A 38 8.41 2.99 1.80
N LEU A 39 7.28 2.90 2.53
CA LEU A 39 7.25 3.10 3.98
C LEU A 39 8.10 2.06 4.72
N ALA A 40 8.14 0.81 4.24
CA ALA A 40 8.99 -0.24 4.79
C ALA A 40 10.50 0.02 4.66
N LYS A 41 10.90 0.99 3.80
CA LYS A 41 12.30 1.39 3.58
C LYS A 41 12.75 2.59 4.43
N THR A 42 11.89 3.10 5.32
CA THR A 42 12.18 4.28 6.16
C THR A 42 13.20 4.02 7.28
N GLY A 43 13.58 2.76 7.52
CA GLY A 43 14.55 2.37 8.54
C GLY A 43 13.94 1.95 9.88
N ASP A 44 12.63 2.13 10.05
CA ASP A 44 11.89 1.64 11.22
C ASP A 44 11.59 0.13 11.11
N LYS A 45 12.09 -0.64 12.08
CA LYS A 45 11.99 -2.10 12.10
C LYS A 45 10.57 -2.58 12.38
N GLU A 46 9.85 -1.90 13.26
CA GLU A 46 8.48 -2.29 13.65
C GLU A 46 7.52 -2.02 12.49
N LEU A 47 7.61 -0.83 11.89
CA LEU A 47 6.83 -0.44 10.72
C LEU A 47 7.06 -1.41 9.56
N LYS A 48 8.32 -1.79 9.30
CA LYS A 48 8.65 -2.77 8.27
C LYS A 48 7.96 -4.11 8.52
N GLN A 49 8.00 -4.63 9.75
CA GLN A 49 7.35 -5.90 10.11
C GLN A 49 5.83 -5.84 9.92
N LEU A 50 5.19 -4.74 10.32
CA LEU A 50 3.75 -4.54 10.15
C LEU A 50 3.36 -4.49 8.68
N ILE A 51 4.14 -3.80 7.85
CA ILE A 51 3.91 -3.70 6.40
C ILE A 51 4.11 -5.05 5.70
N ASP A 52 5.19 -5.77 6.02
CA ASP A 52 5.47 -7.08 5.40
C ASP A 52 4.35 -8.09 5.72
N LYS A 53 3.75 -7.97 6.91
CA LYS A 53 2.58 -8.77 7.31
C LYS A 53 1.33 -8.37 6.54
N GLU A 54 1.02 -7.07 6.46
CA GLU A 54 -0.10 -6.53 5.69
C GLU A 54 -0.04 -6.92 4.20
N LEU A 55 1.12 -6.80 3.57
CA LEU A 55 1.31 -7.15 2.15
C LEU A 55 1.09 -8.64 1.86
N LYS A 56 1.40 -9.53 2.81
CA LYS A 56 1.18 -10.98 2.66
C LYS A 56 -0.28 -11.38 2.82
N GLU A 57 -0.99 -10.68 3.70
CA GLU A 57 -2.36 -11.03 4.09
C GLU A 57 -3.42 -10.30 3.25
N ARG A 58 -2.97 -9.35 2.43
CA ARG A 58 -3.79 -8.54 1.55
C ARG A 58 -4.59 -9.41 0.58
N PRO A 59 -5.90 -9.17 0.42
CA PRO A 59 -6.66 -9.79 -0.65
C PRO A 59 -6.11 -9.35 -2.02
N LYS A 60 -6.05 -10.29 -2.97
CA LYS A 60 -5.63 -9.99 -4.34
C LYS A 60 -6.50 -8.86 -4.94
N PRO A 61 -5.94 -8.02 -5.82
CA PRO A 61 -6.70 -6.99 -6.53
C PRO A 61 -7.99 -7.57 -7.13
N GLY A 62 -9.14 -6.97 -6.79
CA GLY A 62 -10.46 -7.42 -7.26
C GLY A 62 -11.24 -8.32 -6.28
N ARG A 63 -10.63 -8.78 -5.19
CA ARG A 63 -11.36 -9.47 -4.11
C ARG A 63 -11.88 -8.45 -3.07
N PRO A 64 -13.14 -8.54 -2.62
CA PRO A 64 -13.67 -7.64 -1.60
C PRO A 64 -12.84 -7.67 -0.31
N TRP A 65 -12.74 -6.51 0.32
CA TRP A 65 -12.12 -6.33 1.62
C TRP A 65 -13.05 -6.72 2.78
N ASP A 66 -14.35 -6.83 2.50
CA ASP A 66 -15.42 -7.07 3.46
C ASP A 66 -15.80 -8.56 3.54
N LYS A 67 -15.03 -9.36 4.29
CA LYS A 67 -15.54 -10.61 4.90
C LYS A 67 -14.98 -10.81 6.29
#